data_AF-A0A7S2Z550-F1
#
_entry.id   AF-A0A7S2Z550-F1
#
_cell.length_a   1.000
_cell.length_b   1.000
_cell.length_c   1.000
_cell.angle_alpha   90.00
_cell.angle_beta   90.00
_cell.angle_gamma   90.00
#
_symmetry.space_group_name_H-M   'P 1'
#
loop_
_entity.id
_entity.type
_entity.pdbx_description
1 polymer ?
#
loop_
_entity_poly.entity_id
_entity_poly.type
_entity_poly.pdbx_seq_one_letter_code
_entity_poly.pdbx_strand_id
1 'polypeptide(L)'
;ERVYTYSSMSPACYVIAYCWLKTIAEGGGLQGPAGSNNVGSASRISAFNIHRLAFLALVSAAKFVDDVYYQQGFYASIGGITTQELNFLEREFLYLLDYKLFISTEDFACSLMELELELELSSAR
;
A
#
# COMPACT_ATOMS: atom_id res chain seq x y z
N GLU A 1 3.48 -7.06 11.45
CA GLU A 1 3.21 -7.13 12.90
C GLU A 1 3.18 -5.77 13.60
N ARG A 2 4.31 -5.03 13.73
CA ARG A 2 4.34 -3.72 14.43
C ARG A 2 3.27 -2.73 13.99
N VAL A 3 3.06 -2.57 12.68
CA VAL A 3 2.03 -1.66 12.17
C VAL A 3 0.66 -2.09 12.69
N TYR A 4 0.25 -3.34 12.43
CA TYR A 4 -1.00 -3.91 12.92
C TYR A 4 -1.27 -3.73 14.42
N THR A 5 -0.26 -3.92 15.26
CA THR A 5 -0.40 -3.79 16.72
C THR A 5 -0.66 -2.34 17.16
N TYR A 6 -0.09 -1.35 16.47
CA TYR A 6 -0.04 0.02 16.97
C TYR A 6 -0.86 1.03 16.16
N SER A 7 -1.26 0.72 14.93
CA SER A 7 -1.90 1.69 14.03
C SER A 7 -3.42 1.68 14.02
N SER A 8 -4.09 0.78 14.77
CA SER A 8 -5.56 0.71 14.94
C SER A 8 -6.39 0.88 13.65
N MET A 9 -5.82 0.54 12.50
CA MET A 9 -6.41 0.77 11.17
C MET A 9 -7.41 -0.33 10.82
N SER A 10 -8.40 0.00 10.01
CA SER A 10 -9.42 -0.96 9.60
C SER A 10 -8.82 -2.13 8.80
N PRO A 11 -9.44 -3.33 8.84
CA PRO A 11 -9.01 -4.46 8.02
C PRO A 11 -8.96 -4.15 6.52
N ALA A 12 -9.82 -3.25 6.04
CA ALA A 12 -9.85 -2.81 4.64
C ALA A 12 -8.54 -2.14 4.20
N CYS A 13 -7.83 -1.45 5.11
CA CYS A 13 -6.56 -0.81 4.81
C CYS A 13 -5.49 -1.81 4.35
N TYR A 14 -5.50 -3.03 4.86
CA TYR A 14 -4.54 -4.07 4.47
C TYR A 14 -4.79 -4.58 3.06
N VAL A 15 -6.06 -4.78 2.71
CA VAL A 15 -6.48 -5.18 1.35
C VAL A 15 -6.11 -4.09 0.35
N ILE A 16 -6.41 -2.82 0.66
CA ILE A 16 -6.12 -1.68 -0.20
C ILE A 16 -4.61 -1.48 -0.38
N ALA A 17 -3.84 -1.57 0.70
CA ALA A 17 -2.39 -1.53 0.63
C ALA A 17 -1.83 -2.66 -0.25
N TYR A 18 -2.39 -3.88 -0.14
CA TYR A 18 -2.04 -5.00 -1.00
C TYR A 18 -2.34 -4.71 -2.48
N CYS A 19 -3.53 -4.19 -2.82
CA CYS A 19 -3.88 -3.81 -4.19
C CYS A 19 -2.87 -2.82 -4.79
N TRP A 20 -2.48 -1.79 -4.04
CA TRP A 20 -1.50 -0.81 -4.51
C TRP A 20 -0.11 -1.42 -4.72
N LEU A 21 0.35 -2.28 -3.80
CA LEU A 21 1.62 -2.99 -3.96
C LEU A 21 1.61 -3.94 -5.17
N LYS A 22 0.50 -4.65 -5.38
CA LYS A 22 0.30 -5.52 -6.54
C LYS A 22 0.36 -4.73 -7.85
N THR A 23 -0.32 -3.59 -7.89
CA THR A 23 -0.28 -2.64 -9.02
C THR A 23 1.15 -2.19 -9.35
N ILE A 24 1.94 -1.85 -8.32
CA ILE A 24 3.35 -1.46 -8.48
C ILE A 24 4.19 -2.65 -8.98
N ALA A 25 3.95 -3.85 -8.46
CA ALA A 25 4.68 -5.07 -8.84
C ALA A 25 4.45 -5.46 -10.31
N GLU A 26 3.20 -5.35 -10.76
CA GLU A 26 2.76 -5.69 -12.11
C GLU A 26 3.14 -4.62 -13.15
N GLY A 27 3.65 -3.48 -12.70
CA GLY A 27 4.13 -2.41 -13.57
C GLY A 27 3.01 -1.70 -14.35
N GLY A 28 1.75 -1.88 -13.93
CA GLY A 28 0.58 -1.36 -14.62
C GLY A 28 -0.55 -1.07 -13.64
N GLY A 29 -1.10 0.14 -13.72
CA GLY A 29 -2.29 0.57 -12.99
C GLY A 29 -3.46 -0.41 -13.16
N LEU A 30 -4.25 -0.62 -12.11
CA LEU A 30 -5.58 -1.21 -12.19
C LEU A 30 -6.37 -0.49 -13.30
N GLN A 31 -6.72 -1.24 -14.34
CA GLN A 31 -7.57 -0.87 -15.48
C GLN A 31 -7.35 0.54 -16.08
N GLY A 32 -6.52 0.59 -17.13
CA GLY A 32 -6.60 1.63 -18.16
C GLY A 32 -6.08 1.09 -19.49
N PRO A 33 -6.79 1.29 -20.62
CA PRO A 33 -6.32 0.84 -21.92
C PRO A 33 -5.04 1.58 -22.28
N ALA A 34 -4.13 0.86 -22.95
CA ALA A 34 -2.84 1.29 -23.49
C ALA A 34 -2.77 2.81 -23.81
N GLY A 35 -2.11 3.59 -22.97
CA GLY A 35 -2.08 5.04 -23.17
C GLY A 35 -1.44 5.88 -22.09
N SER A 36 -0.29 5.49 -21.53
CA SER A 36 0.63 6.47 -20.94
C SER A 36 2.06 5.94 -20.96
N ASN A 37 2.71 6.12 -22.11
CA ASN A 37 4.16 5.99 -22.25
C ASN A 37 4.79 7.23 -21.62
N ASN A 38 4.94 7.30 -20.29
CA ASN A 38 5.88 8.19 -19.60
C ASN A 38 5.90 7.94 -18.09
N VAL A 39 6.59 6.88 -17.64
CA VAL A 39 7.41 6.93 -16.41
C VAL A 39 8.62 6.03 -16.63
N GLY A 40 9.76 6.65 -17.00
CA GLY A 40 11.05 5.98 -16.95
C GLY A 40 11.39 5.60 -15.51
N SER A 41 11.88 4.38 -15.33
CA SER A 41 12.19 3.71 -14.05
C SER A 41 10.99 2.97 -13.45
N ALA A 42 10.68 1.79 -14.00
CA ALA A 42 9.92 0.78 -13.25
C ALA A 42 10.63 0.55 -11.92
N SER A 43 10.07 1.07 -10.83
CA SER A 43 10.58 0.86 -9.48
C SER A 43 10.39 -0.61 -9.15
N ARG A 44 11.42 -1.42 -9.38
CA ARG A 44 11.36 -2.86 -9.15
C ARG A 44 11.26 -3.11 -7.65
N ILE A 45 10.21 -3.81 -7.23
CA ILE A 45 10.10 -4.29 -5.86
C ILE A 45 11.27 -5.24 -5.58
N SER A 46 11.92 -5.04 -4.45
CA SER A 46 13.08 -5.79 -3.98
C SER A 46 12.98 -5.99 -2.47
N ALA A 47 13.67 -7.01 -1.93
CA ALA A 47 13.75 -7.25 -0.49
C ALA A 47 14.24 -6.03 0.31
N PHE A 48 14.99 -5.11 -0.33
CA PHE A 48 15.49 -3.89 0.31
C PHE A 48 14.47 -2.74 0.38
N ASN A 49 13.43 -2.74 -0.45
CA ASN A 49 12.44 -1.66 -0.51
C ASN A 49 11.03 -2.07 -0.10
N ILE A 50 10.70 -3.37 -0.13
CA ILE A 50 9.34 -3.86 0.13
C ILE A 50 8.81 -3.47 1.50
N HIS A 51 9.64 -3.51 2.54
CA HIS A 51 9.21 -3.13 3.89
C HIS A 51 8.81 -1.66 3.98
N ARG A 52 9.56 -0.77 3.30
CA ARG A 52 9.25 0.66 3.24
C ARG A 52 8.00 0.91 2.40
N LEU A 53 7.90 0.26 1.23
CA LEU A 53 6.73 0.37 0.36
C LEU A 53 5.46 -0.11 1.05
N ALA A 54 5.50 -1.26 1.72
CA ALA A 54 4.36 -1.78 2.46
C ALA A 54 3.95 -0.87 3.63
N PHE A 55 4.93 -0.30 4.33
CA PHE A 55 4.64 0.68 5.37
C PHE A 55 3.95 1.93 4.82
N LEU A 56 4.45 2.50 3.73
CA LEU A 56 3.86 3.67 3.07
C LEU A 56 2.46 3.38 2.53
N ALA A 57 2.26 2.19 1.95
CA ALA A 57 0.96 1.75 1.46
C ALA A 57 -0.06 1.67 2.60
N LEU A 58 0.31 1.11 3.75
CA LEU A 58 -0.57 1.03 4.92
C LEU A 58 -0.91 2.40 5.50
N VAL A 59 0.09 3.27 5.68
CA VAL A 59 -0.13 4.64 6.20
C VAL A 59 -1.03 5.44 5.25
N SER A 60 -0.79 5.35 3.95
CA SER A 60 -1.61 6.03 2.93
C SER A 60 -3.04 5.46 2.90
N ALA A 61 -3.21 4.14 3.07
CA ALA A 61 -4.51 3.48 3.08
C ALA A 61 -5.35 3.93 4.28
N ALA A 62 -4.74 3.99 5.47
CA ALA A 62 -5.42 4.49 6.66
C ALA A 62 -5.97 5.92 6.45
N LYS A 63 -5.19 6.81 5.81
CA LYS A 63 -5.66 8.18 5.52
C LYS A 63 -6.72 8.25 4.43
N PHE A 64 -6.72 7.29 3.50
CA PHE A 64 -7.64 7.27 2.38
C PHE A 64 -9.00 6.67 2.76
N VAL A 65 -9.00 5.71 3.70
CA VAL A 65 -10.14 4.84 4.00
C VAL A 65 -10.75 5.14 5.35
N ASP A 66 -9.91 5.33 6.38
CA ASP A 66 -10.40 5.51 7.74
C ASP A 66 -10.69 6.99 8.00
N ASP A 67 -11.88 7.28 8.53
CA ASP A 67 -12.26 8.65 8.95
C ASP A 67 -11.39 9.17 10.10
N VAL A 68 -10.85 8.25 10.91
CA VAL A 68 -9.99 8.53 12.06
C VAL A 68 -8.64 7.86 11.86
N TYR A 69 -7.60 8.67 11.69
CA TYR A 69 -6.23 8.21 11.51
C TYR A 69 -5.26 8.99 12.41
N TYR A 70 -4.09 8.42 12.66
CA TYR A 70 -3.09 9.05 13.53
C TYR A 70 -2.31 10.16 12.82
N GLN A 71 -1.74 11.08 13.61
CA GLN A 71 -0.85 12.11 13.06
C GLN A 71 0.42 11.49 12.45
N GLN A 72 0.99 12.15 11.44
CA GLN A 72 2.21 11.68 10.77
C GLN A 72 3.38 11.39 11.73
N GLY A 73 3.53 12.16 12.81
CA GLY A 73 4.58 11.91 13.80
C GLY A 73 4.45 10.56 14.52
N PHE A 74 3.21 10.08 14.71
CA PHE A 74 2.95 8.76 15.29
C PHE A 74 3.30 7.63 14.31
N TYR A 75 2.95 7.76 13.04
CA TYR A 75 3.39 6.79 12.03
C TYR A 75 4.92 6.80 11.88
N ALA A 76 5.54 7.98 11.89
CA ALA A 76 6.99 8.12 11.80
C ALA A 76 7.71 7.39 12.96
N SER A 77 7.17 7.46 14.18
CA SER A 77 7.72 6.73 15.33
C SER A 77 7.57 5.21 15.22
N ILE A 78 6.45 4.72 14.66
CA ILE A 78 6.28 3.29 14.35
C ILE A 78 7.31 2.84 13.30
N GLY A 79 7.51 3.63 12.26
CA GLY A 79 8.47 3.37 11.17
C GLY A 79 9.94 3.58 11.55
N GLY A 80 10.22 4.20 12.70
CA GLY A 80 11.59 4.53 13.13
C GLY A 80 12.28 5.57 12.25
N ILE A 81 11.51 6.46 11.61
CA ILE A 81 12.01 7.51 10.72
C ILE A 81 11.52 8.89 11.18
N THR A 82 12.09 9.95 10.61
CA THR A 82 11.62 11.31 10.92
C THR A 82 10.28 11.59 10.23
N THR A 83 9.48 12.49 10.80
CA THR A 83 8.23 12.94 10.16
C THR A 83 8.48 13.56 8.78
N GLN A 84 9.62 14.25 8.61
CA GLN A 84 10.02 14.83 7.32
C GLN A 84 10.32 13.75 6.28
N GLU A 85 11.07 12.72 6.67
CA GLU A 85 11.35 11.56 5.81
C GLU A 85 10.05 10.83 5.44
N LEU A 86 9.15 10.60 6.40
CA LEU A 86 7.85 9.98 6.12
C LEU A 86 7.03 10.79 5.12
N ASN A 87 6.93 12.11 5.31
CA ASN A 87 6.20 12.99 4.40
C ASN A 87 6.80 13.00 2.99
N PHE A 88 8.13 12.96 2.87
CA PHE A 88 8.81 12.86 1.59
C PHE A 88 8.51 11.51 0.92
N LEU A 89 8.70 10.41 1.64
CA LEU A 89 8.49 9.06 1.11
C LEU A 89 7.02 8.80 0.72
N GLU A 90 6.06 9.32 1.49
CA GLU A 90 4.64 9.21 1.14
C GLU A 90 4.33 9.93 -0.17
N ARG A 91 4.92 11.11 -0.39
CA ARG A 91 4.77 11.83 -1.66
C ARG A 91 5.34 11.03 -2.84
N GLU A 92 6.54 10.47 -2.68
CA GLU A 92 7.16 9.60 -3.70
C GLU A 92 6.31 8.36 -3.98
N PHE A 93 5.69 7.77 -2.94
CA PHE A 93 4.77 6.66 -3.09
C PHE A 93 3.51 7.04 -3.89
N LEU A 94 2.93 8.22 -3.65
CA LEU A 94 1.79 8.71 -4.43
C LEU A 94 2.16 9.00 -5.89
N TYR A 95 3.36 9.52 -6.15
CA TYR A 95 3.89 9.66 -7.51
C TYR A 95 4.05 8.30 -8.20
N LEU A 96 4.51 7.28 -7.47
CA LEU A 96 4.63 5.92 -8.00
C LEU A 96 3.28 5.33 -8.41
N LEU A 97 2.20 5.70 -7.71
CA LEU A 97 0.83 5.31 -8.05
C LEU A 97 0.15 6.23 -9.06
N ASP A 98 0.83 7.29 -9.55
CA ASP A 98 0.22 8.32 -10.40
C ASP A 98 -1.08 8.89 -9.77
N TYR A 99 -1.12 8.97 -8.43
CA TYR A 99 -2.30 9.33 -7.64
C TYR A 99 -3.57 8.50 -7.93
N LYS A 100 -3.45 7.34 -8.59
CA LYS A 100 -4.54 6.40 -8.86
C LYS A 100 -4.77 5.50 -7.66
N LEU A 101 -5.41 6.04 -6.64
CA LEU A 101 -5.69 5.36 -5.37
C LEU A 101 -7.03 4.60 -5.37
N PHE A 102 -7.93 4.95 -6.28
CA PHE A 102 -9.25 4.34 -6.36
C PHE A 102 -9.15 2.85 -6.74
N ILE A 103 -9.84 2.02 -5.96
CA ILE A 103 -9.97 0.59 -6.19
C ILE A 103 -11.47 0.31 -6.33
N SER A 104 -11.85 -0.39 -7.40
CA SER A 104 -13.24 -0.77 -7.59
C SER A 104 -13.67 -1.80 -6.54
N THR A 105 -14.98 -1.90 -6.26
CA THR A 105 -15.49 -2.92 -5.35
C THR A 105 -15.19 -4.34 -5.83
N GLU A 106 -15.11 -4.53 -7.16
CA GLU A 106 -14.72 -5.80 -7.78
C GLU A 106 -13.25 -6.13 -7.50
N ASP A 107 -12.34 -5.20 -7.77
CA ASP A 107 -10.90 -5.40 -7.54
C ASP A 107 -10.60 -5.62 -6.05
N PHE A 108 -11.30 -4.92 -5.16
CA PHE A 108 -11.21 -5.12 -3.72
C PHE A 108 -11.66 -6.53 -3.31
N ALA A 109 -12.81 -6.99 -3.80
CA ALA A 109 -13.35 -8.31 -3.47
C ALA A 109 -12.43 -9.43 -3.99
N CYS A 110 -11.94 -9.30 -5.23
CA CYS A 110 -10.97 -10.24 -5.81
C CYS A 110 -9.69 -10.31 -4.98
N SER A 111 -9.15 -9.16 -4.59
CA SER A 111 -7.91 -9.09 -3.79
C SER A 111 -8.11 -9.64 -2.38
N LEU A 112 -9.27 -9.41 -1.77
CA LEU A 112 -9.62 -10.00 -0.47
C LEU A 112 -9.68 -11.53 -0.56
N MET A 113 -10.36 -12.07 -1.56
CA MET A 113 -10.46 -13.52 -1.77
C MET A 113 -9.09 -14.16 -2.01
N GLU A 114 -8.22 -13.50 -2.78
CA GLU A 114 -6.85 -13.95 -3.03
C GLU A 114 -6.03 -14.03 -1.72
N LEU A 115 -6.12 -13.00 -0.87
CA LEU A 115 -5.46 -12.98 0.43
C LEU A 115 -6.00 -14.05 1.39
N GLU A 116 -7.32 -14.24 1.44
CA GLU A 116 -7.95 -15.27 2.27
C GLU A 116 -7.47 -16.67 1.88
N LEU A 117 -7.42 -16.97 0.57
CA LEU A 117 -6.94 -18.24 0.06
C LEU A 117 -5.47 -18.51 0.42
N GLU A 118 -4.60 -17.50 0.28
CA GLU A 118 -3.18 -17.62 0.62
C GLU A 118 -2.99 -17.87 2.13
N LEU A 119 -3.82 -17.24 2.97
CA LEU A 119 -3.81 -17.47 4.42
C LEU A 119 -4.23 -18.89 4.77
N GLU A 120 -5.30 -19.42 4.17
CA GLU A 120 -5.73 -20.81 4.38
C GLU A 120 -4.63 -21.80 3.98
N LEU A 121 -4.02 -21.61 2.82
CA LEU A 121 -2.90 -22.43 2.34
C LEU A 121 -1.69 -22.36 3.27
N SER A 122 -1.38 -21.18 3.81
CA SER A 122 -0.28 -21.00 4.76
C SER A 122 -0.56 -21.67 6.10
N SER A 123 -1.82 -21.71 6.55
CA SER A 123 -2.23 -22.36 7.80
C SER A 123 -2.22 -23.90 7.72
N ALA A 124 -2.32 -24.44 6.50
CA ALA A 124 -2.27 -25.86 6.22
C ALA A 124 -0.83 -26.41 6.11
N ARG A 125 0.19 -25.55 6.14
CA ARG A 125 1.61 -25.91 6.11
C ARG A 125 2.21 -25.92 7.51
#